data_AF-A0A7V3J359-F1
#
_entry.id   AF-A0A7V3J359-F1
#
_cell.length_a   1.000
_cell.length_b   1.000
_cell.length_c   1.000
_cell.angle_alpha   90.00
_cell.angle_beta   90.00
_cell.angle_gamma   90.00
#
_symmetry.space_group_name_H-M   'P 1'
#
loop_
_entity.id
_entity.type
_entity.pdbx_description
1 polymer ?
#
loop_
_entity_poly.entity_id
_entity_poly.type
_entity_poly.pdbx_seq_one_letter_code
_entity_poly.pdbx_strand_id
1 'polypeptide(L)'
;MTTRPTNRSAVLNIVRSCNGNVARRRLRRRLSAGLLLLTALGIAGGLAAVLTPTPQVAVADQSSSALLRTGKELFDTACVTCHGANLQGVHDRGPSLIGVGEAAVYFQVSTGRMPAMDGEAQAPSKPPVFDEAQIDALGAYVQAFGGGPTLVRNPDGSLAQKSLRGNDVGRGGDLFRLNCSSCHNFTGKGGALSSGAYAPKLGGAEEQQILTAMLTGPENMPKFSDRQISLEEKKDIIAYVKTVTEERQPGGYGLGGFGPSSEGMAMWIIGMVAVIGVALWIGARA
;
A
#
# COMPACT_ATOMS: atom_id res chain seq x y z
N MET A 1 43.93 -96.11 -45.43
CA MET A 1 45.09 -95.88 -46.32
C MET A 1 44.56 -95.28 -47.62
N THR A 2 45.16 -94.29 -48.28
CA THR A 2 46.32 -93.43 -47.93
C THR A 2 46.33 -92.13 -48.76
N THR A 3 46.15 -90.98 -48.09
CA THR A 3 46.92 -89.72 -48.24
C THR A 3 47.43 -89.20 -49.61
N ARG A 4 46.90 -88.04 -50.03
CA ARG A 4 47.63 -86.84 -50.56
C ARG A 4 48.39 -87.01 -51.91
N PRO A 5 48.97 -85.96 -52.56
CA PRO A 5 49.14 -84.52 -52.23
C PRO A 5 47.99 -83.63 -52.81
N THR A 6 48.02 -82.32 -53.11
CA THR A 6 49.09 -81.29 -53.21
C THR A 6 48.85 -80.01 -52.38
N ASN A 7 48.92 -78.79 -52.96
CA ASN A 7 49.71 -77.69 -52.37
C ASN A 7 49.45 -76.27 -52.96
N ARG A 8 49.94 -75.24 -52.24
CA ARG A 8 50.36 -73.87 -52.67
C ARG A 8 49.36 -72.70 -52.85
N SER A 9 49.24 -71.93 -51.76
CA SER A 9 49.76 -70.53 -51.61
C SER A 9 49.08 -69.30 -52.23
N ALA A 10 48.51 -68.48 -51.34
CA ALA A 10 48.86 -67.05 -51.13
C ALA A 10 48.61 -66.74 -49.63
N VAL A 11 49.60 -66.46 -48.78
CA VAL A 11 50.43 -65.23 -48.69
C VAL A 11 49.54 -64.00 -48.50
N LEU A 12 49.15 -63.63 -47.27
CA LEU A 12 49.87 -62.82 -46.25
C LEU A 12 50.20 -61.37 -46.65
N ASN A 13 50.20 -60.50 -45.63
CA ASN A 13 50.61 -59.08 -45.60
C ASN A 13 49.57 -58.03 -46.06
N ILE A 14 49.01 -57.31 -45.07
CA ILE A 14 48.62 -55.88 -45.10
C ILE A 14 48.09 -55.41 -43.72
N VAL A 15 47.74 -56.32 -42.79
CA VAL A 15 47.12 -56.00 -41.49
C VAL A 15 48.08 -56.11 -40.29
N ARG A 16 49.10 -55.25 -40.19
CA ARG A 16 49.92 -55.15 -38.95
C ARG A 16 50.43 -53.76 -38.53
N SER A 17 50.19 -52.70 -39.31
CA SER A 17 50.81 -51.37 -39.06
C SER A 17 49.88 -50.26 -38.51
N CYS A 18 48.55 -50.48 -38.43
CA CYS A 18 47.59 -49.38 -38.22
C CYS A 18 47.04 -49.19 -36.78
N ASN A 19 47.07 -50.22 -35.91
CA ASN A 19 46.29 -50.19 -34.66
C ASN A 19 46.77 -49.20 -33.59
N GLY A 20 48.07 -48.89 -33.51
CA GLY A 20 48.62 -48.03 -32.45
C GLY A 20 48.07 -46.59 -32.47
N ASN A 21 47.82 -46.04 -33.65
CA ASN A 21 47.38 -44.65 -33.81
C ASN A 21 45.88 -44.44 -33.54
N VAL A 22 45.04 -45.47 -33.75
CA VAL A 22 43.58 -45.36 -33.53
C VAL A 22 43.25 -45.30 -32.04
N ALA A 23 43.92 -46.11 -31.21
CA ALA A 23 43.73 -46.11 -29.76
C ALA A 23 44.10 -44.76 -29.12
N ARG A 24 45.30 -44.23 -29.44
CA ARG A 24 45.76 -42.92 -28.96
C ARG A 24 44.84 -41.76 -29.43
N ARG A 25 44.34 -41.81 -30.67
CA ARG A 25 43.35 -40.82 -31.16
C ARG A 25 41.99 -40.91 -30.44
N ARG A 26 41.49 -42.11 -30.14
CA ARG A 26 40.23 -42.29 -29.36
C ARG A 26 40.38 -41.77 -27.93
N LEU A 27 41.48 -42.06 -27.25
CA LEU A 27 41.72 -41.56 -25.88
C LEU A 27 41.85 -40.03 -25.85
N ARG A 28 42.65 -39.44 -26.75
CA ARG A 28 42.75 -37.97 -26.88
C ARG A 28 41.39 -37.31 -27.12
N ARG A 29 40.56 -37.87 -28.03
CA ARG A 29 39.21 -37.33 -28.30
C ARG A 29 38.28 -37.39 -27.08
N ARG A 30 38.35 -38.44 -26.25
CA ARG A 30 37.56 -38.54 -25.02
C ARG A 30 38.02 -37.52 -23.96
N LEU A 31 39.32 -37.33 -23.79
CA LEU A 31 39.87 -36.34 -22.86
C LEU A 31 39.55 -34.90 -23.29
N SER A 32 39.67 -34.57 -24.59
CA SER A 32 39.31 -33.24 -25.09
C SER A 32 37.80 -32.98 -25.02
N ALA A 33 36.95 -34.00 -25.25
CA ALA A 33 35.50 -33.87 -25.07
C ALA A 33 35.13 -33.64 -23.59
N GLY A 34 35.75 -34.34 -22.66
CA GLY A 34 35.56 -34.13 -21.22
C GLY A 34 35.99 -32.73 -20.76
N LEU A 35 37.16 -32.26 -21.24
CA LEU A 35 37.65 -30.91 -20.94
C LEU A 35 36.69 -29.82 -21.49
N LEU A 36 36.23 -29.97 -22.74
CA LEU A 36 35.26 -29.05 -23.35
C LEU A 36 33.93 -29.03 -22.58
N LEU A 37 33.44 -30.19 -22.12
CA LEU A 37 32.22 -30.29 -21.32
C LEU A 37 32.38 -29.56 -19.97
N LEU A 38 33.53 -29.72 -19.31
CA LEU A 38 33.84 -29.04 -18.04
C LEU A 38 33.96 -27.52 -18.23
N THR A 39 34.60 -27.05 -19.30
CA THR A 39 34.65 -25.60 -19.60
C THR A 39 33.27 -25.05 -19.94
N ALA A 40 32.43 -25.80 -20.66
CA ALA A 40 31.06 -25.38 -20.96
C ALA A 40 30.20 -25.31 -19.70
N LEU A 41 30.28 -26.28 -18.79
CA LEU A 41 29.60 -26.25 -17.49
C LEU A 41 30.10 -25.11 -16.60
N GLY A 42 31.41 -24.86 -16.55
CA GLY A 42 32.00 -23.76 -15.80
C GLY A 42 31.55 -22.39 -16.30
N ILE A 43 31.54 -22.19 -17.63
CA ILE A 43 31.04 -20.95 -18.24
C ILE A 43 29.53 -20.80 -18.01
N ALA A 44 28.73 -21.86 -18.19
CA ALA A 44 27.29 -21.82 -17.95
C ALA A 44 26.95 -21.53 -16.48
N GLY A 45 27.65 -22.15 -15.52
CA GLY A 45 27.49 -21.88 -14.09
C GLY A 45 27.93 -20.47 -13.70
N GLY A 46 29.02 -19.96 -14.28
CA GLY A 46 29.47 -18.58 -14.07
C GLY A 46 28.50 -17.54 -14.65
N LEU A 47 27.99 -17.76 -15.86
CA LEU A 47 26.95 -16.90 -16.45
C LEU A 47 25.66 -16.95 -15.64
N ALA A 48 25.25 -18.14 -15.19
CA ALA A 48 24.09 -18.29 -14.32
C ALA A 48 24.27 -17.47 -13.03
N ALA A 49 25.39 -17.62 -12.32
CA ALA A 49 25.63 -16.92 -11.05
C ALA A 49 25.67 -15.37 -11.17
N VAL A 50 26.01 -14.83 -12.35
CA VAL A 50 26.02 -13.38 -12.61
C VAL A 50 24.69 -12.86 -13.16
N LEU A 51 23.92 -13.70 -13.87
CA LEU A 51 22.65 -13.32 -14.50
C LEU A 51 21.41 -13.71 -13.69
N THR A 52 21.52 -14.63 -12.73
CA THR A 52 20.47 -14.86 -11.72
C THR A 52 20.41 -13.65 -10.80
N PRO A 53 19.24 -13.03 -10.60
CA PRO A 53 19.05 -12.09 -9.50
C PRO A 53 19.47 -12.76 -8.19
N THR A 54 20.12 -12.02 -7.30
CA THR A 54 20.42 -12.51 -5.95
C THR A 54 19.10 -13.00 -5.33
N PRO A 55 19.04 -14.24 -4.80
CA PRO A 55 17.85 -14.67 -4.10
C PRO A 55 17.64 -13.70 -2.94
N GLN A 56 16.43 -13.16 -2.83
CA GLN A 56 16.02 -12.30 -1.73
C GLN A 56 15.87 -13.17 -0.48
N VAL A 57 17.01 -13.55 0.09
CA VAL A 57 17.09 -14.25 1.38
C VAL A 57 16.50 -13.29 2.39
N ALA A 58 15.31 -13.63 2.90
CA ALA A 58 14.73 -12.98 4.04
C ALA A 58 15.60 -13.29 5.26
N VAL A 59 16.66 -12.50 5.43
CA VAL A 59 17.37 -12.40 6.70
C VAL A 59 16.31 -12.01 7.72
N ALA A 60 16.06 -12.90 8.67
CA ALA A 60 15.12 -12.65 9.76
C ALA A 60 15.74 -11.58 10.67
N ASP A 61 15.60 -10.32 10.27
CA ASP A 61 16.08 -9.18 11.04
C ASP A 61 15.44 -9.25 12.43
N GLN A 62 16.29 -9.26 13.45
CA GLN A 62 15.85 -9.38 14.82
C GLN A 62 14.95 -8.20 15.22
N SER A 63 15.15 -7.01 14.64
CA SER A 63 14.27 -5.85 14.81
C SER A 63 12.86 -6.12 14.25
N SER A 64 12.74 -6.57 13.00
CA SER A 64 11.47 -6.99 12.40
C SER A 64 10.79 -8.11 13.20
N SER A 65 11.55 -9.08 13.71
CA SER A 65 11.00 -10.17 14.56
C SER A 65 10.47 -9.66 15.91
N ALA A 66 11.07 -8.61 16.46
CA ALA A 66 10.63 -7.98 17.70
C ALA A 66 9.40 -7.11 17.46
N LEU A 67 9.39 -6.31 16.39
CA LEU A 67 8.26 -5.47 15.97
C LEU A 67 6.98 -6.29 15.75
N LEU A 68 7.09 -7.42 15.03
CA LEU A 68 5.97 -8.35 14.81
C LEU A 68 5.45 -8.99 16.12
N ARG A 69 6.34 -9.24 17.09
CA ARG A 69 5.96 -9.75 18.43
C ARG A 69 5.22 -8.68 19.24
N THR A 70 5.73 -7.45 19.29
CA THR A 70 5.04 -6.32 19.94
C THR A 70 3.67 -6.08 19.31
N GLY A 71 3.57 -6.11 17.98
CA GLY A 71 2.30 -6.00 17.26
C GLY A 71 1.31 -7.11 17.63
N LYS A 72 1.79 -8.35 17.81
CA LYS A 72 0.97 -9.46 18.31
C LYS A 72 0.49 -9.24 19.74
N GLU A 73 1.36 -8.83 20.66
CA GLU A 73 1.02 -8.62 22.07
C GLU A 73 -0.06 -7.53 22.25
N LEU A 74 0.04 -6.45 21.47
CA LEU A 74 -0.98 -5.39 21.40
C LEU A 74 -2.30 -5.93 20.79
N PHE A 75 -2.22 -6.70 19.70
CA PHE A 75 -3.38 -7.27 19.01
C PHE A 75 -4.15 -8.29 19.88
N ASP A 76 -3.43 -9.17 20.58
CA ASP A 76 -3.99 -10.16 21.50
C ASP A 76 -4.72 -9.49 22.67
N THR A 77 -4.23 -8.33 23.12
CA THR A 77 -4.82 -7.56 24.23
C THR A 77 -6.05 -6.75 23.81
N ALA A 78 -6.05 -6.15 22.61
CA ALA A 78 -7.04 -5.13 22.24
C ALA A 78 -7.99 -5.49 21.07
N CYS A 79 -7.62 -6.44 20.21
CA CYS A 79 -8.29 -6.66 18.92
C CYS A 79 -8.92 -8.05 18.76
N VAL A 80 -8.36 -9.08 19.41
CA VAL A 80 -8.79 -10.48 19.25
C VAL A 80 -10.27 -10.73 19.56
N THR A 81 -10.88 -9.97 20.48
CA THR A 81 -12.29 -10.10 20.87
C THR A 81 -13.28 -9.90 19.71
N CYS A 82 -12.88 -9.14 18.67
CA CYS A 82 -13.69 -8.86 17.48
C CYS A 82 -13.05 -9.34 16.17
N HIS A 83 -11.72 -9.41 16.08
CA HIS A 83 -11.01 -9.82 14.86
C HIS A 83 -10.42 -11.25 14.91
N GLY A 84 -10.49 -11.92 16.06
CA GLY A 84 -10.05 -13.32 16.23
C GLY A 84 -8.53 -13.50 16.33
N ALA A 85 -8.10 -14.56 17.01
CA ALA A 85 -6.70 -14.83 17.32
C ALA A 85 -5.77 -15.03 16.10
N ASN A 86 -6.34 -15.29 14.91
CA ASN A 86 -5.62 -15.45 13.64
C ASN A 86 -6.10 -14.41 12.60
N LEU A 87 -6.62 -13.25 13.06
CA LEU A 87 -7.11 -12.15 12.24
C LEU A 87 -8.32 -12.50 11.35
N GLN A 88 -8.94 -13.68 11.56
CA GLN A 88 -9.97 -14.24 10.69
C GLN A 88 -11.36 -13.57 10.78
N GLY A 89 -11.52 -12.62 11.70
CA GLY A 89 -12.82 -12.02 12.06
C GLY A 89 -13.59 -12.83 13.09
N VAL A 90 -14.64 -12.23 13.64
CA VAL A 90 -15.63 -12.88 14.51
C VAL A 90 -17.02 -12.45 14.04
N HIS A 91 -17.88 -13.44 13.75
CA HIS A 91 -19.25 -13.20 13.28
C HIS A 91 -20.00 -12.28 14.26
N ASP A 92 -20.75 -11.33 13.70
CA ASP A 92 -21.49 -10.29 14.43
C ASP A 92 -20.67 -9.42 15.40
N ARG A 93 -19.34 -9.36 15.25
CA ARG A 93 -18.46 -8.45 16.01
C ARG A 93 -17.43 -7.69 15.20
N GLY A 94 -16.78 -8.34 14.22
CA GLY A 94 -15.69 -7.71 13.49
C GLY A 94 -15.26 -8.46 12.23
N PRO A 95 -14.91 -7.75 11.15
CA PRO A 95 -14.47 -8.37 9.89
C PRO A 95 -13.10 -9.04 10.04
N SER A 96 -12.78 -9.91 9.09
CA SER A 96 -11.41 -10.39 8.88
C SER A 96 -10.47 -9.23 8.57
N LEU A 97 -9.25 -9.29 9.12
CA LEU A 97 -8.14 -8.37 8.80
C LEU A 97 -7.09 -9.03 7.90
N ILE A 98 -7.29 -10.28 7.49
CA ILE A 98 -6.38 -10.95 6.55
C ILE A 98 -6.43 -10.22 5.20
N GLY A 99 -5.29 -9.68 4.75
CA GLY A 99 -5.17 -8.97 3.48
C GLY A 99 -5.63 -7.51 3.45
N VAL A 100 -5.95 -6.88 4.61
CA VAL A 100 -6.37 -5.45 4.62
C VAL A 100 -5.20 -4.47 4.55
N GLY A 101 -4.02 -4.90 5.00
CA GLY A 101 -2.76 -4.18 4.95
C GLY A 101 -2.49 -3.18 6.09
N GLU A 102 -1.21 -2.85 6.26
CA GLU A 102 -0.66 -1.86 7.18
C GLU A 102 -1.41 -0.51 7.08
N ALA A 103 -1.72 -0.06 5.86
CA ALA A 103 -2.44 1.17 5.61
C ALA A 103 -3.83 1.23 6.27
N ALA A 104 -4.56 0.10 6.31
CA ALA A 104 -5.89 0.05 6.90
C ALA A 104 -5.83 0.12 8.42
N VAL A 105 -4.84 -0.55 9.03
CA VAL A 105 -4.58 -0.47 10.46
C VAL A 105 -4.16 0.95 10.84
N TYR A 106 -3.21 1.54 10.12
CA TYR A 106 -2.77 2.91 10.36
C TYR A 106 -3.92 3.90 10.26
N PHE A 107 -4.76 3.84 9.22
CA PHE A 107 -5.90 4.75 9.11
C PHE A 107 -6.84 4.62 10.32
N GLN A 108 -7.27 3.40 10.63
CA GLN A 108 -8.28 3.17 11.67
C GLN A 108 -7.75 3.47 13.07
N VAL A 109 -6.47 3.18 13.35
CA VAL A 109 -5.89 3.35 14.69
C VAL A 109 -5.30 4.76 14.90
N SER A 110 -4.62 5.35 13.90
CA SER A 110 -4.09 6.73 14.03
C SER A 110 -5.18 7.81 14.00
N THR A 111 -6.37 7.52 13.46
CA THR A 111 -7.56 8.37 13.62
C THR A 111 -8.42 8.00 14.85
N GLY A 112 -7.92 7.06 15.66
CA GLY A 112 -8.51 6.54 16.89
C GLY A 112 -9.78 5.73 16.75
N ARG A 113 -10.38 5.60 15.56
CA ARG A 113 -11.61 4.84 15.30
C ARG A 113 -11.56 3.43 15.88
N MET A 114 -10.42 2.75 15.68
CA MET A 114 -10.12 1.46 16.28
C MET A 114 -9.11 1.60 17.43
N PRO A 115 -9.29 0.86 18.55
CA PRO A 115 -10.37 -0.11 18.81
C PRO A 115 -11.72 0.60 19.06
N ALA A 116 -12.77 0.16 18.35
CA ALA A 116 -14.12 0.67 18.55
C ALA A 116 -14.70 0.17 19.90
N MET A 117 -15.61 0.94 20.50
CA MET A 117 -16.31 0.51 21.71
C MET A 117 -17.57 -0.30 21.36
N ASP A 118 -18.35 0.21 20.41
CA ASP A 118 -19.69 -0.26 20.06
C ASP A 118 -19.87 -0.33 18.54
N GLY A 119 -20.77 -1.20 18.08
CA GLY A 119 -21.10 -1.41 16.66
C GLY A 119 -22.11 -0.40 16.11
N GLU A 120 -21.81 0.89 16.19
CA GLU A 120 -22.65 1.94 15.59
C GLU A 120 -22.57 1.95 14.05
N ALA A 121 -23.42 2.77 13.39
CA ALA A 121 -23.46 2.89 11.93
C ALA A 121 -22.15 3.35 11.29
N GLN A 122 -21.25 3.95 12.08
CA GLN A 122 -19.92 4.40 11.71
C GLN A 122 -19.06 4.55 12.97
N ALA A 123 -17.75 4.28 12.91
CA ALA A 123 -16.84 4.51 14.03
C ALA A 123 -16.41 5.99 14.05
N PRO A 124 -16.75 6.77 15.10
CA PRO A 124 -16.33 8.16 15.21
C PRO A 124 -14.81 8.24 15.43
N SER A 125 -14.19 9.29 14.88
CA SER A 125 -12.79 9.61 15.20
C SER A 125 -12.69 10.10 16.65
N LYS A 126 -11.68 9.62 17.36
CA LYS A 126 -11.40 9.91 18.77
C LYS A 126 -9.88 9.99 18.98
N PRO A 127 -9.37 10.44 20.15
CA PRO A 127 -7.94 10.39 20.43
C PRO A 127 -7.40 8.95 20.27
N PRO A 128 -6.25 8.75 19.58
CA PRO A 128 -5.63 7.44 19.48
C PRO A 128 -5.28 6.84 20.84
N VAL A 129 -5.52 5.54 20.99
CA VAL A 129 -5.19 4.76 22.20
C VAL A 129 -3.73 4.30 22.18
N PHE A 130 -3.13 4.21 20.98
CA PHE A 130 -1.78 3.73 20.73
C PHE A 130 -0.88 4.84 20.18
N ASP A 131 0.41 4.79 20.49
CA ASP A 131 1.43 5.67 19.90
C ASP A 131 1.86 5.22 18.48
N GLU A 132 2.66 6.05 17.79
CA GLU A 132 3.09 5.77 16.40
C GLU A 132 3.88 4.46 16.26
N ALA A 133 4.72 4.10 17.25
CA ALA A 133 5.51 2.87 17.21
C ALA A 133 4.66 1.63 17.47
N GLN A 134 3.65 1.75 18.34
CA GLN A 134 2.62 0.73 18.55
C GLN A 134 1.72 0.56 17.32
N ILE A 135 1.37 1.64 16.63
CA ILE A 135 0.61 1.61 15.37
C ILE A 135 1.43 0.95 14.26
N ASP A 136 2.71 1.28 14.11
CA ASP A 136 3.62 0.64 13.16
C ASP A 136 3.77 -0.86 13.45
N ALA A 137 3.89 -1.25 14.73
CA ALA A 137 3.97 -2.66 15.13
C ALA A 137 2.67 -3.43 14.83
N LEU A 138 1.50 -2.86 15.15
CA LEU A 138 0.19 -3.41 14.80
C LEU A 138 0.01 -3.52 13.27
N GLY A 139 0.38 -2.49 12.52
CA GLY A 139 0.30 -2.45 11.06
C GLY A 139 1.16 -3.50 10.40
N ALA A 140 2.43 -3.64 10.83
CA ALA A 140 3.34 -4.66 10.35
C ALA A 140 2.88 -6.08 10.73
N TYR A 141 2.33 -6.27 11.94
CA TYR A 141 1.76 -7.55 12.36
C TYR A 141 0.61 -7.97 11.44
N VAL A 142 -0.35 -7.09 11.15
CA VAL A 142 -1.45 -7.38 10.22
C VAL A 142 -0.95 -7.58 8.78
N GLN A 143 0.02 -6.79 8.31
CA GLN A 143 0.62 -6.92 6.98
C GLN A 143 1.23 -8.32 6.75
N ALA A 144 1.74 -8.99 7.79
CA ALA A 144 2.26 -10.34 7.69
C ALA A 144 1.19 -11.41 7.35
N PHE A 145 -0.10 -11.15 7.64
CA PHE A 145 -1.21 -12.06 7.37
C PHE A 145 -1.96 -11.65 6.09
N GLY A 146 -1.36 -11.98 4.95
CA GLY A 146 -1.97 -11.80 3.63
C GLY A 146 -1.64 -10.47 2.93
N GLY A 147 -0.86 -9.59 3.55
CA GLY A 147 -0.45 -8.32 2.95
C GLY A 147 -1.57 -7.30 2.82
N GLY A 148 -1.48 -6.50 1.75
CA GLY A 148 -2.36 -5.35 1.49
C GLY A 148 -1.55 -4.08 1.22
N PRO A 149 -2.21 -2.92 1.07
CA PRO A 149 -1.52 -1.64 0.87
C PRO A 149 -0.67 -1.26 2.09
N THR A 150 0.56 -0.83 1.82
CA THR A 150 1.53 -0.38 2.85
C THR A 150 1.50 1.14 3.03
N LEU A 151 2.16 1.62 4.09
CA LEU A 151 2.43 3.02 4.29
C LEU A 151 3.53 3.52 3.35
N VAL A 152 3.44 4.81 2.98
CA VAL A 152 4.54 5.49 2.29
C VAL A 152 5.48 6.06 3.34
N ARG A 153 6.77 5.74 3.24
CA ARG A 153 7.82 6.23 4.14
C ARG A 153 8.85 7.02 3.35
N ASN A 154 9.46 8.00 3.98
CA ASN A 154 10.55 8.80 3.42
C ASN A 154 11.85 7.96 3.35
N PRO A 155 12.88 8.40 2.62
CA PRO A 155 14.16 7.66 2.52
C PRO A 155 14.92 7.46 3.85
N ASP A 156 14.56 8.18 4.90
CA ASP A 156 15.09 8.02 6.27
C ASP A 156 14.27 7.05 7.14
N GLY A 157 13.21 6.45 6.60
CA GLY A 157 12.30 5.53 7.28
C GLY A 157 11.12 6.20 8.01
N SER A 158 11.11 7.52 8.14
CA SER A 158 9.99 8.26 8.75
C SER A 158 8.71 8.18 7.92
N LEU A 159 7.54 8.31 8.56
CA LEU A 159 6.26 8.34 7.86
C LEU A 159 6.18 9.55 6.92
N ALA A 160 5.80 9.32 5.66
CA ALA A 160 5.59 10.41 4.71
C ALA A 160 4.36 11.22 5.11
N GLN A 161 4.54 12.55 5.28
CA GLN A 161 3.45 13.48 5.57
C GLN A 161 3.47 14.60 4.52
N LYS A 162 4.21 15.69 4.76
CA LYS A 162 4.33 16.81 3.80
C LYS A 162 4.89 16.40 2.43
N SER A 163 5.69 15.33 2.37
CA SER A 163 6.19 14.68 1.16
C SER A 163 5.12 13.97 0.31
N LEU A 164 3.88 13.86 0.83
CA LEU A 164 2.70 13.42 0.09
C LEU A 164 1.89 14.57 -0.52
N ARG A 165 2.27 15.83 -0.32
CA ARG A 165 1.68 16.95 -1.06
C ARG A 165 2.26 16.94 -2.47
N GLY A 166 1.40 16.69 -3.45
CA GLY A 166 1.72 16.79 -4.87
C GLY A 166 1.94 18.23 -5.32
N ASN A 167 2.40 18.38 -6.57
CA ASN A 167 2.79 19.68 -7.13
C ASN A 167 1.67 20.35 -7.95
N ASP A 168 0.59 19.63 -8.29
CA ASP A 168 -0.52 20.14 -9.10
C ASP A 168 -1.83 20.19 -8.30
N VAL A 169 -1.96 21.26 -7.50
CA VAL A 169 -3.19 21.59 -6.75
C VAL A 169 -4.40 21.79 -7.67
N GLY A 170 -4.20 22.13 -8.95
CA GLY A 170 -5.27 22.26 -9.94
C GLY A 170 -5.87 20.90 -10.27
N ARG A 171 -5.04 19.98 -10.77
CA ARG A 171 -5.40 18.58 -11.03
C ARG A 171 -5.97 17.89 -9.78
N GLY A 172 -5.35 18.12 -8.62
CA GLY A 172 -5.83 17.62 -7.34
C GLY A 172 -7.25 18.10 -6.99
N GLY A 173 -7.54 19.37 -7.27
CA GLY A 173 -8.86 19.96 -7.06
C GLY A 173 -9.93 19.41 -7.99
N ASP A 174 -9.60 19.18 -9.26
CA ASP A 174 -10.55 18.62 -10.22
C ASP A 174 -10.84 17.15 -9.95
N LEU A 175 -9.80 16.35 -9.64
CA LEU A 175 -9.95 14.98 -9.20
C LEU A 175 -10.78 14.87 -7.91
N PHE A 176 -10.52 15.72 -6.91
CA PHE A 176 -11.29 15.75 -5.67
C PHE A 176 -12.75 16.15 -5.91
N ARG A 177 -13.01 17.14 -6.78
CA ARG A 177 -14.38 17.54 -7.15
C ARG A 177 -15.14 16.39 -7.79
N LEU A 178 -14.52 15.70 -8.75
CA LEU A 178 -15.12 14.58 -9.48
C LEU A 178 -15.35 13.33 -8.63
N ASN A 179 -14.45 13.01 -7.69
CA ASN A 179 -14.45 11.72 -6.97
C ASN A 179 -14.86 11.78 -5.50
N CYS A 180 -14.71 12.93 -4.83
CA CYS A 180 -14.77 13.02 -3.37
C CYS A 180 -15.75 14.10 -2.85
N SER A 181 -15.94 15.20 -3.58
CA SER A 181 -16.68 16.37 -3.09
C SER A 181 -18.17 16.11 -2.84
N SER A 182 -18.77 15.14 -3.56
CA SER A 182 -20.15 14.66 -3.36
C SER A 182 -20.42 14.15 -1.95
N CYS A 183 -19.38 13.71 -1.22
CA CYS A 183 -19.48 13.29 0.17
C CYS A 183 -18.81 14.28 1.12
N HIS A 184 -17.55 14.68 0.84
CA HIS A 184 -16.75 15.49 1.77
C HIS A 184 -16.94 17.01 1.65
N ASN A 185 -17.84 17.49 0.77
CA ASN A 185 -17.98 18.89 0.37
C ASN A 185 -16.72 19.46 -0.32
N PHE A 186 -16.89 20.47 -1.18
CA PHE A 186 -15.82 21.08 -1.98
C PHE A 186 -14.69 21.75 -1.17
N THR A 187 -14.89 22.09 0.12
CA THR A 187 -13.83 22.55 1.04
C THR A 187 -13.49 21.53 2.15
N GLY A 188 -13.78 20.25 1.94
CA GLY A 188 -13.43 19.16 2.86
C GLY A 188 -14.16 19.23 4.21
N LYS A 189 -15.37 19.80 4.24
CA LYS A 189 -16.16 20.06 5.47
C LYS A 189 -17.07 18.90 5.90
N GLY A 190 -17.08 17.81 5.14
CA GLY A 190 -17.94 16.66 5.37
C GLY A 190 -19.36 16.83 4.84
N GLY A 191 -20.21 15.84 5.10
CA GLY A 191 -21.59 15.77 4.65
C GLY A 191 -22.32 14.58 5.27
N ALA A 192 -23.65 14.61 5.33
CA ALA A 192 -24.45 13.50 5.84
C ALA A 192 -24.63 12.41 4.79
N LEU A 193 -24.57 11.14 5.20
CA LEU A 193 -24.90 9.96 4.40
C LEU A 193 -26.20 9.32 4.91
N SER A 194 -26.63 8.23 4.29
CA SER A 194 -27.76 7.42 4.73
C SER A 194 -27.49 6.73 6.08
N SER A 195 -28.58 6.34 6.76
CA SER A 195 -28.56 5.48 7.97
C SER A 195 -27.72 6.01 9.15
N GLY A 196 -27.50 7.32 9.23
CA GLY A 196 -26.73 7.96 10.31
C GLY A 196 -25.22 8.05 10.08
N ALA A 197 -24.71 7.48 8.99
CA ALA A 197 -23.32 7.68 8.57
C ALA A 197 -23.07 9.13 8.08
N TYR A 198 -21.81 9.54 8.05
CA TYR A 198 -21.37 10.85 7.58
C TYR A 198 -19.94 10.83 7.01
N ALA A 199 -19.68 11.70 6.06
CA ALA A 199 -18.34 11.97 5.58
C ALA A 199 -17.65 12.93 6.57
N PRO A 200 -16.50 12.57 7.16
CA PRO A 200 -15.81 13.42 8.12
C PRO A 200 -15.19 14.68 7.47
N LYS A 201 -14.93 15.69 8.31
CA LYS A 201 -14.12 16.87 7.99
C LYS A 201 -12.67 16.45 7.76
N LEU A 202 -12.04 16.96 6.70
CA LEU A 202 -10.68 16.60 6.29
C LEU A 202 -9.60 17.52 6.86
N GLY A 203 -9.97 18.74 7.30
CA GLY A 203 -9.01 19.76 7.74
C GLY A 203 -8.28 19.50 9.07
N GLY A 204 -8.54 18.36 9.71
CA GLY A 204 -7.80 17.87 10.88
C GLY A 204 -7.15 16.50 10.65
N ALA A 205 -7.08 16.04 9.39
CA ALA A 205 -6.44 14.78 9.02
C ALA A 205 -5.00 15.03 8.54
N GLU A 206 -4.11 14.12 8.88
CA GLU A 206 -2.73 14.14 8.38
C GLU A 206 -2.65 13.59 6.94
N GLU A 207 -1.64 14.00 6.18
CA GLU A 207 -1.47 13.61 4.78
C GLU A 207 -1.46 12.09 4.58
N GLN A 208 -0.78 11.33 5.45
CA GLN A 208 -0.79 9.87 5.45
C GLN A 208 -2.18 9.30 5.74
N GLN A 209 -2.99 9.95 6.58
CA GLN A 209 -4.36 9.52 6.86
C GLN A 209 -5.27 9.75 5.65
N ILE A 210 -5.09 10.85 4.92
CA ILE A 210 -5.83 11.12 3.67
C ILE A 210 -5.42 10.09 2.59
N LEU A 211 -4.13 9.78 2.46
CA LEU A 211 -3.64 8.75 1.53
C LEU A 211 -4.20 7.36 1.86
N THR A 212 -4.09 6.94 3.13
CA THR A 212 -4.54 5.62 3.58
C THR A 212 -6.06 5.48 3.54
N ALA A 213 -6.84 6.56 3.77
CA ALA A 213 -8.28 6.57 3.52
C ALA A 213 -8.61 6.23 2.06
N MET A 214 -7.96 6.92 1.10
CA MET A 214 -8.17 6.65 -0.33
C MET A 214 -7.77 5.23 -0.73
N LEU A 215 -6.64 4.72 -0.24
CA LEU A 215 -6.17 3.35 -0.52
C LEU A 215 -7.10 2.27 0.04
N THR A 216 -7.64 2.49 1.24
CA THR A 216 -8.28 1.42 2.02
C THR A 216 -9.80 1.45 1.98
N GLY A 217 -10.42 2.59 1.63
CA GLY A 217 -11.87 2.80 1.62
C GLY A 217 -12.51 2.45 2.97
N PRO A 218 -12.32 3.28 4.00
CA PRO A 218 -12.88 3.05 5.33
C PRO A 218 -14.40 3.17 5.30
N GLU A 219 -15.08 2.22 5.94
CA GLU A 219 -16.51 2.28 6.27
C GLU A 219 -17.38 2.36 4.99
N ASN A 220 -18.00 3.52 4.70
CA ASN A 220 -18.81 3.74 3.50
C ASN A 220 -18.02 4.41 2.34
N MET A 221 -16.72 4.69 2.53
CA MET A 221 -15.88 5.30 1.49
C MET A 221 -15.39 4.24 0.48
N PRO A 222 -15.51 4.46 -0.84
CA PRO A 222 -15.00 3.52 -1.83
C PRO A 222 -13.46 3.45 -1.83
N LYS A 223 -12.92 2.29 -2.21
CA LYS A 223 -11.46 2.04 -2.31
C LYS A 223 -10.91 2.55 -3.65
N PHE A 224 -10.07 3.58 -3.63
CA PHE A 224 -9.43 4.13 -4.83
C PHE A 224 -8.10 3.41 -5.09
N SER A 225 -8.13 2.35 -5.89
CA SER A 225 -6.91 1.63 -6.28
C SER A 225 -6.00 2.47 -7.18
N ASP A 226 -4.70 2.15 -7.25
CA ASP A 226 -3.72 2.86 -8.10
C ASP A 226 -3.98 2.72 -9.62
N ARG A 227 -4.96 1.89 -10.01
CA ARG A 227 -5.47 1.79 -11.40
C ARG A 227 -6.60 2.78 -11.70
N GLN A 228 -7.19 3.39 -10.68
CA GLN A 228 -8.28 4.36 -10.81
C GLN A 228 -7.80 5.79 -10.53
N ILE A 229 -6.96 5.96 -9.50
CA ILE A 229 -6.27 7.20 -9.18
C ILE A 229 -4.85 6.81 -8.78
N SER A 230 -3.84 7.20 -9.55
CA SER A 230 -2.44 6.85 -9.30
C SER A 230 -1.88 7.52 -8.04
N LEU A 231 -0.70 7.08 -7.58
CA LEU A 231 -0.07 7.66 -6.39
C LEU A 231 0.21 9.17 -6.53
N GLU A 232 0.63 9.65 -7.70
CA GLU A 232 0.88 11.09 -7.90
C GLU A 232 -0.43 11.90 -7.95
N GLU A 233 -1.48 11.35 -8.54
CA GLU A 233 -2.82 11.95 -8.52
C GLU A 233 -3.42 11.99 -7.10
N LYS A 234 -3.16 10.96 -6.28
CA LYS A 234 -3.49 10.96 -4.85
C LYS A 234 -2.71 12.03 -4.08
N LYS A 235 -1.42 12.22 -4.37
CA LYS A 235 -0.62 13.30 -3.78
C LYS A 235 -1.16 14.68 -4.14
N ASP A 236 -1.59 14.89 -5.39
CA ASP A 236 -2.21 16.15 -5.82
C ASP A 236 -3.55 16.38 -5.10
N ILE A 237 -4.39 15.35 -4.94
CA ILE A 237 -5.61 15.42 -4.11
C ILE A 237 -5.27 15.81 -2.66
N ILE A 238 -4.23 15.23 -2.07
CA ILE A 238 -3.75 15.56 -0.71
C ILE A 238 -3.29 17.03 -0.63
N ALA A 239 -2.53 17.50 -1.63
CA ALA A 239 -2.14 18.91 -1.71
C ALA A 239 -3.37 19.83 -1.78
N TYR A 240 -4.33 19.54 -2.67
CA TYR A 240 -5.57 20.30 -2.76
C TYR A 240 -6.37 20.31 -1.45
N VAL A 241 -6.58 19.15 -0.83
CA VAL A 241 -7.32 19.04 0.43
C VAL A 241 -6.65 19.85 1.54
N LYS A 242 -5.33 19.77 1.67
CA LYS A 242 -4.59 20.59 2.65
C LYS A 242 -4.67 22.08 2.31
N THR A 243 -4.47 22.49 1.05
CA THR A 243 -4.66 23.89 0.61
C THR A 243 -6.03 24.44 1.01
N VAL A 244 -7.14 23.80 0.62
CA VAL A 244 -8.50 24.33 0.90
C VAL A 244 -8.97 24.19 2.36
N THR A 245 -8.16 23.57 3.22
CA THR A 245 -8.46 23.42 4.66
C THR A 245 -7.51 24.21 5.57
N GLU A 246 -6.25 24.42 5.17
CA GLU A 246 -5.24 25.20 5.90
C GLU A 246 -5.24 26.68 5.48
N GLU A 247 -5.62 27.03 4.25
CA GLU A 247 -5.63 28.43 3.80
C GLU A 247 -6.76 29.26 4.41
N ARG A 248 -6.45 30.54 4.66
CA ARG A 248 -7.41 31.53 5.13
C ARG A 248 -8.41 31.84 4.01
N GLN A 249 -9.69 31.78 4.35
CA GLN A 249 -10.78 32.06 3.42
C GLN A 249 -10.69 33.51 2.89
N PRO A 250 -10.53 33.72 1.56
CA PRO A 250 -10.51 35.06 0.99
C PRO A 250 -11.90 35.71 1.10
N GLY A 251 -11.94 37.01 1.38
CA GLY A 251 -13.19 37.77 1.47
C GLY A 251 -13.87 37.81 2.86
N GLY A 252 -13.40 37.06 3.85
CA GLY A 252 -13.84 37.21 5.25
C GLY A 252 -14.11 35.89 5.98
N TYR A 253 -15.15 35.87 6.81
CA TYR A 253 -15.52 34.70 7.59
C TYR A 253 -16.34 33.71 6.75
N GLY A 254 -15.73 32.59 6.33
CA GLY A 254 -16.33 31.63 5.39
C GLY A 254 -17.50 30.78 5.92
N LEU A 255 -18.15 31.17 7.03
CA LEU A 255 -19.41 30.60 7.56
C LEU A 255 -19.51 29.05 7.63
N GLY A 256 -18.38 28.36 7.77
CA GLY A 256 -18.29 26.89 7.83
C GLY A 256 -17.99 26.19 6.50
N GLY A 257 -18.03 26.89 5.36
CA GLY A 257 -17.65 26.37 4.03
C GLY A 257 -18.77 25.62 3.26
N PHE A 258 -20.02 25.71 3.71
CA PHE A 258 -21.16 25.04 3.08
C PHE A 258 -21.90 25.92 2.04
N GLY A 259 -21.48 27.18 1.85
CA GLY A 259 -22.06 28.08 0.86
C GLY A 259 -23.45 28.61 1.26
N PRO A 260 -24.44 28.58 0.34
CA PRO A 260 -25.66 29.39 0.44
C PRO A 260 -26.56 29.06 1.64
N SER A 261 -26.53 27.83 2.16
CA SER A 261 -27.31 27.45 3.35
C SER A 261 -26.83 28.17 4.61
N SER A 262 -25.51 28.22 4.81
CA SER A 262 -24.86 28.94 5.92
C SER A 262 -24.87 30.45 5.73
N GLU A 263 -24.67 30.92 4.50
CA GLU A 263 -24.71 32.34 4.12
C GLU A 263 -26.11 32.92 4.25
N GLY A 264 -27.14 32.20 3.80
CA GLY A 264 -28.55 32.58 3.96
C GLY A 264 -28.96 32.67 5.42
N MET A 265 -28.54 31.72 6.27
CA MET A 265 -28.82 31.78 7.71
C MET A 265 -28.17 33.01 8.38
N ALA A 266 -26.92 33.34 8.01
CA ALA A 266 -26.26 34.54 8.50
C ALA A 266 -26.90 35.83 7.95
N MET A 267 -27.34 35.83 6.69
CA MET A 267 -28.06 36.95 6.07
C MET A 267 -29.38 37.25 6.80
N TRP A 268 -30.14 36.23 7.21
CA TRP A 268 -31.36 36.43 8.00
C TRP A 268 -31.06 36.84 9.45
N ILE A 269 -30.23 36.08 10.19
CA ILE A 269 -30.03 36.30 11.63
C ILE A 269 -29.18 37.54 11.94
N ILE A 270 -28.22 37.89 11.08
CA ILE A 270 -27.34 39.04 11.29
C ILE A 270 -27.81 40.22 10.41
N GLY A 271 -27.93 40.00 9.10
CA GLY A 271 -28.28 41.04 8.14
C GLY A 271 -29.69 41.60 8.35
N MET A 272 -30.71 40.74 8.25
CA MET A 272 -32.11 41.19 8.34
C MET A 272 -32.46 41.73 9.74
N VAL A 273 -31.94 41.12 10.81
CA VAL A 273 -32.12 41.64 12.18
C VAL A 273 -31.48 43.02 12.35
N ALA A 274 -30.28 43.25 11.81
CA ALA A 274 -29.66 44.58 11.84
C ALA A 274 -30.46 45.61 11.04
N VAL A 275 -30.94 45.25 9.85
CA VAL A 275 -31.79 46.12 9.00
C VAL A 275 -33.12 46.46 9.70
N ILE A 276 -33.79 45.48 10.31
CA ILE A 276 -35.02 45.68 11.09
C ILE A 276 -34.75 46.58 12.31
N GLY A 277 -33.66 46.32 13.04
CA GLY A 277 -33.26 47.14 14.19
C GLY A 277 -33.02 48.60 13.83
N VAL A 278 -32.31 48.86 12.73
CA VAL A 278 -32.10 50.22 12.20
C VAL A 278 -33.40 50.85 11.72
N ALA A 279 -34.26 50.11 11.00
CA ALA A 279 -35.55 50.61 10.53
C ALA A 279 -36.49 51.00 11.69
N LEU A 280 -36.56 50.17 12.75
CA LEU A 280 -37.33 50.48 13.97
C LEU A 280 -36.73 51.67 14.73
N TRP A 281 -35.40 51.80 14.79
CA TRP A 281 -34.73 52.93 15.44
C TRP A 281 -34.93 54.26 14.70
N ILE A 282 -35.01 54.24 13.36
CA ILE A 282 -35.38 55.41 12.55
C ILE A 282 -36.88 55.71 12.73
N GLY A 283 -37.75 54.69 12.65
CA GLY A 283 -39.20 54.85 12.80
C GLY A 283 -39.63 55.35 14.17
N ALA A 284 -38.90 55.02 15.24
CA ALA A 284 -39.11 55.53 16.59
C ALA A 284 -38.55 56.96 16.83
N ARG A 285 -38.08 57.64 15.77
CA ARG A 285 -37.51 59.00 15.79
C ARG A 285 -38.18 59.95 14.77
N ALA A 286 -39.24 59.49 14.11
CA ALA A 286 -40.05 60.25 13.16
C ALA A 286 -41.43 60.59 13.77
#